data_AF-A0A800D6R7-F1
#
_entry.id   AF-A0A800D6R7-F1
#
_cell.length_a   1.000
_cell.length_b   1.000
_cell.length_c   1.000
_cell.angle_alpha   90.00
_cell.angle_beta   90.00
_cell.angle_gamma   90.00
#
_symmetry.space_group_name_H-M   'P 1'
#
loop_
_entity.id
_entity.type
_entity.pdbx_description
1 polymer ?
#
loop_
_entity_poly.entity_id
_entity_poly.type
_entity_poly.pdbx_seq_one_letter_code
_entity_poly.pdbx_strand_id
1 'polypeptide(L)'
;MVGASTPRIIFRHLLPNVLGPCIVQETLTIPQYILWEAFLSFIGLGVDPPTPSWGIMIQEGYQGLRSYPHVLFTPSLALTITVLAFNFLGDGLRDALDPRLYE
;
A
#
# COMPACT_ATOMS: atom_id res chain seq x y z
N MET A 1 -25.89 -29.66 -8.26
CA MET A 1 -24.90 -29.36 -7.19
C MET A 1 -24.75 -30.49 -6.17
N VAL A 2 -25.20 -31.72 -6.47
CA VAL A 2 -25.04 -32.89 -5.59
C VAL A 2 -23.78 -33.65 -6.03
N GLY A 3 -22.80 -33.82 -5.13
CA GLY A 3 -21.62 -34.69 -5.35
C GLY A 3 -20.27 -34.00 -5.59
N ALA A 4 -20.15 -32.67 -5.50
CA ALA A 4 -18.85 -32.00 -5.59
C ALA A 4 -18.15 -32.00 -4.22
N SER A 5 -16.91 -32.50 -4.15
CA SER A 5 -16.09 -32.42 -2.94
C SER A 5 -15.83 -30.96 -2.57
N THR A 6 -15.88 -30.63 -1.28
CA THR A 6 -15.60 -29.28 -0.74
C THR A 6 -14.36 -28.62 -1.33
N PRO A 7 -13.19 -29.29 -1.47
CA PRO A 7 -12.02 -28.69 -2.11
C PRO A 7 -12.24 -28.35 -3.59
N ARG A 8 -13.01 -29.16 -4.33
CA ARG A 8 -13.33 -28.87 -5.74
C ARG A 8 -14.18 -27.61 -5.87
N ILE A 9 -15.13 -27.38 -4.97
CA ILE A 9 -15.94 -26.15 -4.96
C ILE A 9 -15.07 -24.93 -4.63
N ILE A 10 -14.19 -25.06 -3.63
CA ILE A 10 -13.29 -23.98 -3.22
C ILE A 10 -12.38 -23.56 -4.38
N PHE A 11 -11.61 -24.47 -4.97
CA PHE A 11 -10.61 -24.12 -5.99
C PHE A 11 -11.20 -23.84 -7.38
N ARG A 12 -12.34 -24.45 -7.75
CA ARG A 12 -12.94 -24.30 -9.08
C ARG A 12 -13.91 -23.12 -9.15
N HIS A 13 -14.57 -22.77 -8.05
CA HIS A 13 -15.66 -21.81 -8.05
C HIS A 13 -15.46 -20.64 -7.09
N LEU A 14 -15.04 -20.85 -5.84
CA LEU A 14 -14.85 -19.73 -4.90
C LEU A 14 -13.59 -18.94 -5.19
N LEU A 15 -12.44 -19.62 -5.26
CA LEU A 15 -11.13 -19.00 -5.43
C LEU A 15 -11.07 -18.09 -6.67
N PRO A 16 -11.39 -18.55 -7.90
CA PRO A 16 -11.35 -17.67 -9.08
C PRO A 16 -12.35 -16.50 -9.03
N ASN A 17 -13.47 -16.62 -8.30
CA ASN A 17 -14.44 -15.52 -8.18
C ASN A 17 -14.02 -14.47 -7.11
N VAL A 18 -13.26 -14.87 -6.09
CA VAL A 18 -12.84 -13.98 -4.99
C VAL A 18 -11.47 -13.34 -5.25
N LEU A 19 -10.59 -14.02 -6.00
CA LEU A 19 -9.23 -13.54 -6.27
C LEU A 19 -9.20 -12.16 -6.96
N GLY A 20 -10.10 -11.89 -7.92
CA GLY A 20 -10.15 -10.60 -8.61
C GLY A 20 -10.37 -9.42 -7.64
N PRO A 21 -11.50 -9.40 -6.91
CA PRO A 21 -11.76 -8.37 -5.90
C PRO A 21 -10.70 -8.30 -4.79
N CYS A 22 -10.15 -9.43 -4.34
CA CYS A 22 -9.07 -9.44 -3.35
C CYS A 22 -7.81 -8.73 -3.85
N ILE A 23 -7.38 -8.99 -5.09
CA ILE A 23 -6.18 -8.35 -5.67
C ILE A 23 -6.37 -6.84 -5.79
N VAL A 24 -7.55 -6.39 -6.19
CA VAL A 24 -7.89 -4.95 -6.24
C VAL A 24 -7.82 -4.34 -4.84
N GLN A 25 -8.46 -4.97 -3.86
CA GLN A 25 -8.49 -4.46 -2.49
C GLN A 25 -7.09 -4.42 -1.86
N GLU A 26 -6.26 -5.45 -2.06
CA GLU A 26 -4.88 -5.44 -1.59
C GLU A 26 -4.08 -4.30 -2.23
N THR A 27 -4.23 -4.09 -3.54
CA THR A 27 -3.52 -3.00 -4.25
C THR A 27 -3.89 -1.63 -3.69
N LEU A 28 -5.17 -1.40 -3.40
CA LEU A 28 -5.66 -0.17 -2.78
C LEU A 28 -5.22 0.00 -1.32
N THR A 29 -4.82 -1.07 -0.65
CA THR A 29 -4.37 -1.05 0.75
C THR A 29 -2.86 -0.79 0.89
N ILE A 30 -2.08 -1.02 -0.16
CA ILE A 30 -0.61 -0.76 -0.17
C ILE A 30 -0.26 0.67 0.30
N PRO A 31 -0.88 1.76 -0.21
CA PRO A 31 -0.58 3.11 0.25
C PRO A 31 -0.78 3.29 1.76
N GLN A 32 -1.83 2.66 2.30
CA GLN A 32 -2.12 2.70 3.73
C GLN A 32 -1.03 2.00 4.54
N TYR A 33 -0.52 0.86 4.08
CA TYR A 33 0.59 0.17 4.77
C TYR A 33 1.88 0.97 4.76
N ILE A 34 2.21 1.64 3.65
CA ILE A 34 3.37 2.53 3.56
C ILE A 34 3.26 3.67 4.58
N LEU A 35 2.08 4.30 4.67
CA LEU A 35 1.85 5.37 5.64
C LEU A 35 1.92 4.88 7.08
N TRP A 36 1.41 3.69 7.37
CA TRP A 36 1.50 3.08 8.70
C TRP A 36 2.94 2.77 9.10
N GLU A 37 3.74 2.19 8.22
CA GLU A 37 5.18 1.97 8.48
C GLU A 37 5.87 3.31 8.74
N ALA A 38 5.67 4.30 7.88
CA ALA A 38 6.29 5.61 8.04
C ALA A 38 5.86 6.31 9.33
N PHE A 39 4.60 6.15 9.75
CA PHE A 39 4.09 6.66 11.01
C PHE A 39 4.75 5.98 12.21
N LEU A 40 4.81 4.64 12.21
CA LEU A 40 5.49 3.88 13.27
C LEU A 40 6.97 4.26 13.35
N SER A 41 7.64 4.35 12.21
CA SER A 41 9.02 4.81 12.08
C SER A 41 9.21 6.23 12.59
N PHE A 42 8.28 7.14 12.32
CA PHE A 42 8.35 8.52 12.80
C PHE A 42 8.26 8.64 14.33
N ILE A 43 7.46 7.78 14.98
CA ILE A 43 7.35 7.74 16.45
C ILE A 43 8.41 6.88 17.13
N GLY A 44 9.35 6.29 16.37
CA GLY A 44 10.43 5.45 16.89
C GLY A 44 10.06 3.98 17.13
N LEU A 45 8.93 3.51 16.59
CA LEU A 45 8.52 2.10 16.56
C LEU A 45 8.79 1.44 15.18
N GLY A 46 9.68 2.06 14.40
CA GLY A 46 10.04 1.63 13.07
C GLY A 46 11.09 0.53 13.03
N VAL A 47 11.73 0.44 11.87
CA VAL A 47 12.89 -0.43 11.67
C VAL A 47 14.10 0.07 12.48
N ASP A 48 14.90 -0.86 12.99
CA ASP A 48 16.15 -0.49 13.66
C ASP A 48 17.19 0.04 12.63
N PRO A 49 17.95 1.11 12.98
CA PRO A 49 19.15 1.49 12.25
C PRO A 49 20.10 0.28 12.12
N PRO A 50 20.76 0.06 10.97
CA PRO A 50 21.04 0.98 9.86
C PRO A 50 20.04 0.90 8.70
N THR A 51 18.89 0.24 8.88
CA THR A 51 17.93 0.03 7.80
C THR A 51 17.32 1.37 7.36
N PRO A 52 17.44 1.76 6.08
CA PRO A 52 16.88 3.03 5.62
C PRO A 52 15.35 2.96 5.59
N SER A 53 14.68 3.79 6.39
CA SER A 53 13.23 4.04 6.33
C SER A 53 12.95 5.52 6.10
N TRP A 54 12.02 5.81 5.19
CA TRP A 54 11.59 7.19 4.93
C TRP A 54 10.92 7.82 6.15
N GLY A 55 10.24 7.04 7.00
CA GLY A 55 9.66 7.56 8.24
C GLY A 55 10.72 8.06 9.23
N ILE A 56 11.83 7.33 9.36
CA ILE A 56 12.98 7.73 10.19
C ILE A 56 13.65 8.97 9.59
N MET A 57 13.87 9.01 8.28
CA MET A 57 14.46 10.20 7.62
C MET A 57 13.60 11.45 7.81
N ILE A 58 12.26 11.31 7.81
CA ILE A 58 11.34 12.42 8.10
C ILE A 58 11.45 12.83 9.58
N GLN A 59 11.56 11.89 10.51
CA GLN A 59 11.74 12.17 11.93
C GLN A 59 13.03 12.95 12.22
N GLU A 60 14.16 12.51 11.65
CA GLU A 60 15.45 13.18 11.78
C GLU A 60 15.41 14.58 11.14
N GLY A 61 14.83 14.68 9.93
CA GLY A 61 14.63 15.95 9.24
C GLY A 61 13.73 16.92 10.03
N TYR A 62 12.75 16.41 10.79
CA TYR A 62 11.87 17.23 11.62
C TYR A 62 12.63 17.85 12.80
N GLN A 63 13.51 17.09 13.45
CA GLN A 63 14.39 17.62 14.50
C GLN A 63 15.35 18.69 13.95
N GLY A 64 15.84 18.49 12.72
CA GLY A 64 16.72 19.40 12.01
C GLY A 64 16.04 20.54 11.25
N LEU A 65 14.72 20.70 11.32
CA LEU A 65 13.94 21.55 10.42
C LEU A 65 14.39 23.02 10.40
N ARG A 66 14.82 23.56 11.55
CA ARG A 66 15.32 24.94 11.66
C ARG A 66 16.69 25.14 11.01
N SER A 67 17.50 24.09 10.95
CA SER A 67 18.88 24.16 10.44
C SER A 67 18.96 23.71 8.98
N TYR A 68 18.28 22.63 8.62
CA TYR A 68 18.39 21.96 7.33
C TYR A 68 17.02 21.49 6.82
N PRO A 69 16.13 22.42 6.41
CA PRO A 69 14.78 22.06 5.98
C PRO A 69 14.73 21.13 4.77
N HIS A 70 15.74 21.20 3.88
CA HIS A 70 15.83 20.34 2.70
C HIS A 70 15.95 18.84 3.01
N VAL A 71 16.49 18.50 4.19
CA VAL A 71 16.63 17.12 4.67
C VAL A 71 15.26 16.49 4.93
N LEU A 72 14.28 17.27 5.37
CA LEU A 72 12.90 16.82 5.55
C LEU A 72 12.14 16.72 4.23
N PHE A 73 12.31 17.71 3.33
CA PHE A 73 11.56 17.77 2.07
C PHE A 73 11.82 16.59 1.15
N THR A 74 13.06 16.12 1.07
CA THR A 74 13.47 15.04 0.16
C THR A 74 12.72 13.71 0.44
N PRO A 75 12.78 13.12 1.65
CA PRO A 75 12.06 11.89 1.95
C PRO A 75 10.54 12.09 1.96
N SER A 76 10.06 13.27 2.37
CA SER A 76 8.62 13.59 2.38
C SER A 76 8.02 13.61 0.98
N LEU A 77 8.74 14.20 0.01
CA LEU A 77 8.31 14.26 -1.38
C LEU A 77 8.35 12.88 -2.03
N ALA A 78 9.41 12.11 -1.80
CA ALA A 78 9.54 10.74 -2.29
C ALA A 78 8.37 9.86 -1.80
N LEU A 79 8.10 9.90 -0.49
CA LEU A 79 7.01 9.16 0.11
C LEU A 79 5.65 9.56 -0.48
N THR A 80 5.41 10.86 -0.64
CA THR A 80 4.16 11.38 -1.22
C THR A 80 3.98 10.92 -2.66
N ILE A 81 5.01 11.01 -3.50
CA ILE A 81 4.96 10.56 -4.89
C ILE A 81 4.68 9.06 -4.98
N THR A 82 5.34 8.25 -4.14
CA THR A 82 5.13 6.81 -4.11
C THR A 82 3.70 6.46 -3.68
N VAL A 83 3.19 7.08 -2.61
CA VAL A 83 1.82 6.88 -2.14
C VAL A 83 0.81 7.26 -3.22
N LEU A 84 1.00 8.38 -3.91
CA LEU A 84 0.14 8.80 -5.02
C LEU A 84 0.20 7.83 -6.21
N ALA A 85 1.41 7.36 -6.57
CA ALA A 85 1.57 6.41 -7.65
C ALA A 85 0.82 5.10 -7.38
N PHE A 86 0.89 4.58 -6.14
CA PHE A 86 0.14 3.38 -5.77
C PHE A 86 -1.37 3.62 -5.67
N ASN A 87 -1.83 4.80 -5.22
CA ASN A 87 -3.25 5.15 -5.25
C ASN A 87 -3.78 5.13 -6.69
N PHE A 88 -3.12 5.83 -7.61
CA PHE A 88 -3.54 5.86 -9.02
C PHE A 88 -3.44 4.49 -9.69
N LEU A 89 -2.43 3.68 -9.36
CA LEU A 89 -2.33 2.31 -9.84
C LEU A 89 -3.51 1.46 -9.34
N GLY A 90 -3.88 1.59 -8.06
CA GLY A 90 -5.01 0.88 -7.47
C GLY A 90 -6.35 1.29 -8.09
N ASP A 91 -6.55 2.59 -8.32
CA ASP A 91 -7.74 3.10 -9.00
C ASP A 91 -7.81 2.61 -10.45
N GLY A 92 -6.69 2.67 -11.20
CA GLY A 92 -6.64 2.15 -12.57
C GLY A 92 -6.86 0.64 -12.65
N LEU A 93 -6.33 -0.13 -11.69
CA LEU A 93 -6.57 -1.57 -11.59
C LEU A 93 -8.03 -1.88 -11.24
N ARG A 94 -8.62 -1.11 -10.33
CA ARG A 94 -10.04 -1.21 -9.96
C ARG A 94 -10.91 -0.96 -11.18
N ASP A 95 -10.68 0.12 -11.91
CA ASP A 95 -11.45 0.47 -13.11
C ASP A 95 -11.30 -0.59 -14.21
N ALA A 96 -10.11 -1.16 -14.39
CA ALA A 96 -9.88 -2.23 -15.36
C ALA A 96 -10.57 -3.56 -15.00
N LEU A 97 -10.81 -3.80 -13.71
CA LEU A 97 -11.43 -5.03 -13.20
C LEU A 97 -12.92 -4.85 -12.85
N ASP A 98 -13.44 -3.62 -12.80
CA ASP A 98 -14.87 -3.33 -12.60
C ASP A 98 -15.64 -3.58 -13.93
N PRO A 99 -16.46 -4.65 -14.05
CA PRO A 99 -17.05 -5.06 -15.32
C PRO A 99 -18.27 -4.22 -15.74
N ARG A 100 -18.58 -3.13 -15.03
CA ARG A 100 -19.83 -2.36 -15.18
C ARG A 100 -19.85 -1.36 -16.33
N LEU A 101 -18.84 -1.34 -17.20
CA LEU A 101 -18.80 -0.44 -18.37
C LEU A 101 -19.62 -0.93 -19.58
N TYR A 102 -20.24 -2.11 -19.50
CA TYR A 102 -21.13 -2.66 -20.53
C TYR A 102 -22.55 -2.87 -19.97
N GLU A 103 -23.23 -1.79 -19.59
CA GLU A 103 -24.71 -1.71 -19.53
C GLU A 103 -25.20 -0.58 -20.42
#